data_AF-K9ISG8-F1
#
_entry.id   AF-K9ISG8-F1
#
_cell.length_a   1.000
_cell.length_b   1.000
_cell.length_c   1.000
_cell.angle_alpha   90.00
_cell.angle_beta   90.00
_cell.angle_gamma   90.00
#
_symmetry.space_group_name_H-M   'P 1'
#
loop_
_entity.id
_entity.type
_entity.pdbx_description
1 polymer ?
#
loop_
_entity_poly.entity_id
_entity_poly.type
_entity_poly.pdbx_seq_one_letter_code
_entity_poly.pdbx_strand_id
1 'polypeptide(L)'
;TCSPLSSQRLIDKSRVTCVKWVPGSESLFLVAHASGNMYLYNVEHTCGTTAPHYQLLKQGESFAVHTCKSKSTRNPLLKWTVGEGALNEFAFSPDGKFLACVSQDGFLRVFNFDSVELHGTMKSYFGGLLCVCWSPDGKYLVTGGEDDLVTVWSFVDGRVIARGHGHKSWVSVVAFDPYTTSVEEGDPMEFSGSDEDFQDLLHFGRDRANSTQSRLSKRNSTESRPVSVTYRFGSVGQDTQLCLWDLTEDILFPHQPLSRARTHTNVMNATSPPAGSTGNSVTTPGSSAPPPLPRSNSLPHSTVSSAGSKSSVADGAIASGVSKFATLSLHDRKDRHHEKDHKRNHSMGHVSSKSSDRLNLVPRTRTDPAKTLGTPLCPRMEDVPLLEPLICKKIAHERLTVLIFLEDCVVTACQEGFVCTWGRPGKGVSLNP
;
A
#
# COMPACT_ATOMS: atom_id res chain seq x y z
N THR A 1 36.18 -7.95 7.93
CA THR A 1 36.72 -6.62 7.59
C THR A 1 36.20 -6.21 6.23
N CYS A 2 35.14 -5.40 6.16
CA CYS A 2 34.60 -4.93 4.88
C CYS A 2 35.55 -3.90 4.28
N SER A 3 36.47 -4.32 3.41
CA SER A 3 37.15 -3.39 2.51
C SER A 3 36.08 -2.65 1.70
N PRO A 4 36.14 -1.31 1.57
CA PRO A 4 35.19 -0.57 0.74
C PRO A 4 35.35 -1.04 -0.70
N LEU A 5 34.46 -1.93 -1.14
CA LEU A 5 34.47 -2.51 -2.49
C LEU A 5 34.42 -1.41 -3.56
N SER A 6 33.93 -0.21 -3.25
CA SER A 6 33.93 0.95 -4.15
C SER A 6 34.88 2.09 -3.71
N SER A 7 36.03 1.78 -3.10
CA SER A 7 36.99 2.78 -2.59
C SER A 7 37.36 3.90 -3.58
N GLN A 8 37.33 3.62 -4.89
CA GLN A 8 37.64 4.59 -5.95
C GLN A 8 36.39 5.29 -6.55
N ARG A 9 35.17 5.00 -6.08
CA ARG A 9 33.89 5.55 -6.59
C ARG A 9 33.72 5.47 -8.12
N LEU A 10 34.29 4.43 -8.73
CA LEU A 10 34.31 4.24 -10.19
C LEU A 10 33.03 3.59 -10.74
N ILE A 11 32.31 2.84 -9.90
CA ILE A 11 31.09 2.13 -10.30
C ILE A 11 29.89 3.09 -10.27
N ASP A 12 29.70 3.77 -9.14
CA ASP A 12 28.67 4.79 -8.95
C ASP A 12 29.17 5.84 -7.95
N LYS A 13 28.90 7.11 -8.23
CA LYS A 13 29.32 8.24 -7.40
C LYS A 13 28.23 8.68 -6.42
N SER A 14 26.98 8.28 -6.67
CA SER A 14 25.83 8.65 -5.85
C SER A 14 25.77 7.82 -4.56
N ARG A 15 25.09 8.36 -3.55
CA ARG A 15 24.95 7.69 -2.25
C ARG A 15 24.21 6.35 -2.42
N VAL A 16 24.67 5.35 -1.68
CA VAL A 16 23.93 4.10 -1.49
C VAL A 16 22.65 4.40 -0.71
N THR A 17 21.55 3.78 -1.10
CA THR A 17 20.23 3.94 -0.47
C THR A 17 19.76 2.69 0.25
N CYS A 18 20.03 1.50 -0.32
CA CYS A 18 19.71 0.23 0.31
C CYS A 18 20.77 -0.84 -0.02
N VAL A 19 21.04 -1.73 0.94
CA VAL A 19 21.94 -2.88 0.80
C VAL A 19 21.29 -4.08 1.46
N LYS A 20 21.23 -5.22 0.75
CA LYS A 20 20.74 -6.50 1.29
C LYS A 20 21.53 -7.65 0.69
N TRP A 21 21.74 -8.70 1.48
CA TRP A 21 22.14 -10.01 0.95
C TRP A 21 21.04 -10.56 0.05
N VAL A 22 21.44 -11.29 -0.99
CA VAL A 22 20.48 -12.06 -1.79
C VAL A 22 19.97 -13.22 -0.92
N PRO A 23 18.65 -13.42 -0.78
CA PRO A 23 18.10 -14.49 0.05
C PRO A 23 18.69 -15.86 -0.32
N GLY A 24 19.11 -16.63 0.68
CA GLY A 24 19.73 -17.94 0.49
C GLY A 24 21.17 -17.92 -0.04
N SER A 25 21.76 -16.74 -0.32
CA SER A 25 23.15 -16.64 -0.76
C SER A 25 24.09 -16.23 0.37
N GLU A 26 25.25 -16.88 0.43
CA GLU A 26 26.33 -16.54 1.37
C GLU A 26 27.32 -15.51 0.79
N SER A 27 27.31 -15.31 -0.53
CA SER A 27 28.33 -14.52 -1.23
C SER A 27 27.75 -13.36 -2.03
N LEU A 28 26.47 -13.39 -2.39
CA LEU A 28 25.85 -12.38 -3.24
C LEU A 28 25.09 -11.34 -2.42
N PHE A 29 25.31 -10.07 -2.74
CA PHE A 29 24.54 -8.97 -2.16
C PHE A 29 24.25 -7.89 -3.21
N LEU A 30 23.11 -7.24 -3.03
CA LEU A 30 22.57 -6.24 -3.93
C LEU A 30 22.64 -4.87 -3.27
N VAL A 31 23.05 -3.86 -4.04
CA VAL A 31 23.23 -2.48 -3.57
C VAL A 31 22.46 -1.55 -4.49
N ALA A 32 21.60 -0.71 -3.93
CA ALA A 32 20.89 0.35 -4.64
C ALA A 32 21.50 1.72 -4.38
N HIS A 33 21.36 2.61 -5.36
CA HIS A 33 21.95 3.95 -5.34
C HIS A 33 20.93 5.03 -5.72
N ALA A 34 21.19 6.25 -5.26
CA ALA A 34 20.41 7.44 -5.61
C ALA A 34 20.51 7.84 -7.09
N SER A 35 21.35 7.16 -7.89
CA SER A 35 21.40 7.28 -9.35
C SER A 35 20.27 6.52 -10.07
N GLY A 36 19.44 5.76 -9.34
CA GLY A 36 18.43 4.87 -9.93
C GLY A 36 19.00 3.53 -10.41
N ASN A 37 20.22 3.19 -9.96
CA ASN A 37 20.90 1.95 -10.32
C ASN A 37 21.05 1.03 -9.12
N MET A 38 21.02 -0.27 -9.40
CA MET A 38 21.37 -1.34 -8.49
C MET A 38 22.54 -2.13 -9.06
N TYR A 39 23.38 -2.70 -8.19
CA TYR A 39 24.54 -3.47 -8.58
C TYR A 39 24.61 -4.74 -7.74
N LEU A 40 24.78 -5.89 -8.40
CA LEU A 40 25.04 -7.16 -7.74
C LEU A 40 26.53 -7.35 -7.55
N TYR A 41 26.93 -7.71 -6.33
CA TYR A 41 28.30 -7.98 -5.97
C TYR A 41 28.45 -9.41 -5.44
N ASN A 42 29.64 -9.96 -5.60
CA ASN A 42 30.09 -11.17 -4.91
C ASN A 42 31.22 -10.82 -3.94
N VAL A 43 31.13 -11.24 -2.68
CA VAL A 43 32.14 -10.97 -1.64
C VAL A 43 33.53 -11.46 -2.03
N GLU A 44 33.62 -12.58 -2.74
CA GLU A 44 34.87 -13.20 -3.16
C GLU A 44 35.53 -12.47 -4.35
N HIS A 45 34.80 -11.60 -5.03
CA HIS A 45 35.30 -10.88 -6.19
C HIS A 45 35.86 -9.51 -5.83
N THR A 46 36.98 -9.14 -6.44
CA THR A 46 37.56 -7.80 -6.30
C THR A 46 36.94 -6.82 -7.28
N CYS A 47 36.97 -5.53 -6.95
CA CYS A 47 36.57 -4.47 -7.88
C CYS A 47 37.74 -4.07 -8.79
N GLY A 48 37.41 -3.72 -10.04
CA GLY A 48 38.40 -3.22 -10.99
C GLY A 48 39.00 -1.87 -10.58
N THR A 49 40.19 -1.57 -11.09
CA THR A 49 40.87 -0.27 -10.94
C THR A 49 40.41 0.79 -11.94
N THR A 50 39.55 0.41 -12.89
CA THR A 50 38.96 1.29 -13.90
C THR A 50 37.45 1.09 -13.94
N ALA A 51 36.74 2.07 -14.51
CA ALA A 51 35.29 1.97 -14.64
C ALA A 51 34.89 0.72 -15.47
N PRO A 52 33.94 -0.10 -14.96
CA PRO A 52 33.51 -1.31 -15.65
C PRO A 52 32.82 -0.97 -16.97
N HIS A 53 33.04 -1.83 -17.98
CA HIS A 53 32.36 -1.74 -19.26
C HIS A 53 31.16 -2.69 -19.24
N TYR A 54 30.01 -2.21 -19.70
CA TYR A 54 28.75 -2.92 -19.61
C TYR A 54 28.24 -3.36 -20.98
N GLN A 55 27.60 -4.53 -21.02
CA GLN A 55 26.86 -5.02 -22.17
C GLN A 55 25.41 -5.27 -21.75
N LEU A 56 24.45 -4.84 -22.57
CA LEU A 56 23.02 -5.04 -22.31
C LEU A 56 22.70 -6.53 -22.25
N LEU A 57 22.04 -6.94 -21.17
CA LEU A 57 21.53 -8.29 -20.93
C LEU A 57 20.03 -8.36 -21.20
N LYS A 58 19.27 -7.41 -20.65
CA LYS A 58 17.81 -7.34 -20.78
C LYS A 58 17.37 -5.87 -20.82
N GLN A 59 16.39 -5.56 -21.66
CA GLN A 59 15.72 -4.27 -21.70
C GLN A 59 14.22 -4.50 -21.52
N GLY A 60 13.59 -3.67 -20.71
CA GLY A 60 12.13 -3.64 -20.60
C GLY A 60 11.60 -2.24 -20.38
N GLU A 61 10.31 -2.15 -20.04
CA GLU A 61 9.63 -0.88 -19.82
C GLU A 61 10.16 -0.19 -18.56
N SER A 62 10.82 0.96 -18.75
CA SER A 62 11.44 1.73 -17.67
C SER A 62 12.49 0.96 -16.84
N PHE A 63 13.14 -0.07 -17.40
CA PHE A 63 14.31 -0.69 -16.77
C PHE A 63 15.27 -1.31 -17.79
N ALA A 64 16.54 -1.45 -17.41
CA ALA A 64 17.56 -2.13 -18.21
C ALA A 64 18.56 -2.84 -17.31
N VAL A 65 18.99 -4.04 -17.71
CA VAL A 65 20.00 -4.82 -16.99
C VAL A 65 21.19 -5.05 -17.89
N HIS A 66 22.37 -4.81 -17.35
CA HIS A 66 23.63 -4.97 -18.05
C HIS A 66 24.56 -5.89 -17.25
N THR A 67 25.34 -6.69 -17.95
CA THR A 67 26.42 -7.50 -17.37
C THR A 67 27.78 -6.82 -17.59
N CYS A 68 28.72 -7.03 -16.67
CA CYS A 68 30.08 -6.51 -16.79
C CYS A 68 30.89 -7.31 -17.81
N LYS A 69 31.38 -6.65 -18.87
CA LYS A 69 32.23 -7.26 -19.89
C LYS A 69 33.66 -7.38 -19.33
N SER A 70 34.05 -8.58 -18.95
CA SER A 70 35.36 -8.85 -18.34
C SER A 70 35.94 -10.19 -18.76
N LYS A 71 37.27 -10.27 -18.85
CA LYS A 71 38.00 -11.53 -19.02
C LYS A 71 38.29 -12.23 -17.68
N SER A 72 38.12 -11.53 -16.56
CA SER A 72 38.30 -12.04 -15.20
C SER A 72 37.04 -11.85 -14.37
N THR A 73 36.83 -12.71 -13.38
CA THR A 73 35.78 -12.57 -12.37
C THR A 73 36.04 -11.32 -11.53
N ARG A 74 35.18 -10.32 -11.67
CA ARG A 74 35.31 -9.04 -10.96
C ARG A 74 33.95 -8.45 -10.66
N ASN A 75 33.91 -7.63 -9.62
CA ASN A 75 32.77 -6.80 -9.31
C ASN A 75 32.75 -5.51 -10.15
N PRO A 76 31.56 -4.97 -10.46
CA PRO A 76 30.22 -5.54 -10.17
C PRO A 76 29.84 -6.64 -11.19
N LEU A 77 28.97 -7.59 -10.79
CA LEU A 77 28.49 -8.67 -11.67
C LEU A 77 27.49 -8.14 -12.71
N LEU A 78 26.52 -7.34 -12.26
CA LEU A 78 25.51 -6.70 -13.09
C LEU A 78 25.25 -5.28 -12.62
N LYS A 79 24.74 -4.47 -13.54
CA LYS A 79 24.15 -3.16 -13.31
C LYS A 79 22.69 -3.20 -13.75
N TRP A 80 21.77 -2.93 -12.82
CA TRP A 80 20.34 -2.86 -13.06
C TRP A 80 19.89 -1.40 -12.93
N THR A 81 19.46 -0.79 -14.03
CA THR A 81 18.90 0.57 -14.06
C THR A 81 17.37 0.46 -13.96
N VAL A 82 16.77 1.19 -13.02
CA VAL A 82 15.33 1.11 -12.71
C VAL A 82 14.73 2.50 -12.66
N GLY A 83 13.78 2.76 -13.56
CA GLY A 83 13.01 4.00 -13.60
C GLY A 83 13.83 5.27 -13.81
N GLU A 84 13.28 6.37 -13.33
CA GLU A 84 13.97 7.66 -13.25
C GLU A 84 14.12 8.13 -11.80
N GLY A 85 15.19 8.87 -11.53
CA GLY A 85 15.48 9.40 -10.21
C GLY A 85 16.12 8.37 -9.26
N ALA A 86 16.12 8.69 -7.97
CA ALA A 86 16.73 7.83 -6.96
C ALA A 86 15.91 6.55 -6.75
N LEU A 87 16.59 5.42 -6.59
CA LEU A 87 15.98 4.22 -6.05
C LEU A 87 16.04 4.32 -4.53
N ASN A 88 14.89 4.45 -3.88
CA ASN A 88 14.82 4.78 -2.46
C ASN A 88 14.99 3.54 -1.59
N GLU A 89 14.28 2.45 -1.92
CA GLU A 89 14.38 1.17 -1.23
C GLU A 89 14.06 0.01 -2.17
N PHE A 90 14.59 -1.17 -1.86
CA PHE A 90 14.14 -2.43 -2.42
C PHE A 90 13.96 -3.48 -1.33
N ALA A 91 13.07 -4.43 -1.57
CA ALA A 91 12.80 -5.56 -0.68
C ALA A 91 12.58 -6.85 -1.49
N PHE A 92 13.28 -7.91 -1.10
CA PHE A 92 13.00 -9.26 -1.62
C PHE A 92 11.70 -9.80 -1.02
N SER A 93 10.97 -10.59 -1.81
CA SER A 93 9.83 -11.37 -1.32
C SER A 93 10.29 -12.40 -0.27
N PRO A 94 9.38 -12.88 0.61
CA PRO A 94 9.73 -13.89 1.62
C PRO A 94 10.30 -15.18 1.04
N ASP A 95 9.87 -15.56 -0.16
CA ASP A 95 10.39 -16.73 -0.90
C ASP A 95 11.69 -16.44 -1.69
N GLY A 96 12.16 -15.20 -1.71
CA GLY A 96 13.38 -14.76 -2.39
C GLY A 96 13.29 -14.63 -3.91
N LYS A 97 12.16 -14.98 -4.54
CA LYS A 97 12.03 -15.04 -6.01
C LYS A 97 11.74 -13.69 -6.65
N PHE A 98 11.15 -12.76 -5.91
CA PHE A 98 10.73 -11.46 -6.42
C PHE A 98 11.45 -10.32 -5.68
N LEU A 99 11.61 -9.21 -6.40
CA LEU A 99 12.27 -8.00 -5.92
C LEU A 99 11.33 -6.81 -6.14
N ALA A 100 10.87 -6.19 -5.07
CA ALA A 100 10.10 -4.95 -5.12
C ALA A 100 11.03 -3.76 -4.98
N CYS A 101 10.89 -2.77 -5.86
CA CYS A 101 11.68 -1.55 -5.91
C CYS A 101 10.78 -0.33 -5.89
N VAL A 102 11.10 0.66 -5.07
CA VAL A 102 10.42 1.97 -5.04
C VAL A 102 11.38 3.09 -5.38
N SER A 103 10.93 4.02 -6.23
CA SER A 103 11.76 5.09 -6.77
C SER A 103 11.12 6.47 -6.65
N GLN A 104 11.97 7.48 -6.82
CA GLN A 104 11.61 8.90 -6.74
C GLN A 104 10.62 9.34 -7.82
N ASP A 105 10.54 8.62 -8.94
CA ASP A 105 9.50 8.81 -9.97
C ASP A 105 8.10 8.38 -9.51
N GLY A 106 7.97 7.84 -8.29
CA GLY A 106 6.71 7.45 -7.68
C GLY A 106 6.20 6.09 -8.09
N PHE A 107 7.02 5.27 -8.76
CA PHE A 107 6.64 3.92 -9.14
C PHE A 107 7.14 2.88 -8.12
N LEU A 108 6.25 1.93 -7.82
CA LEU A 108 6.61 0.60 -7.37
C LEU A 108 6.79 -0.27 -8.61
N ARG A 109 7.90 -1.00 -8.68
CA ARG A 109 8.17 -1.99 -9.72
C ARG A 109 8.55 -3.30 -9.05
N VAL A 110 7.84 -4.37 -9.40
CA VAL A 110 8.11 -5.71 -8.88
C VAL A 110 8.69 -6.55 -9.99
N PHE A 111 9.86 -7.13 -9.76
CA PHE A 111 10.58 -7.96 -10.73
C PHE A 111 10.64 -9.41 -10.25
N ASN A 112 10.58 -10.35 -11.17
CA ASN A 112 11.14 -11.68 -10.93
C ASN A 112 12.66 -11.56 -10.96
N PHE A 113 13.32 -11.96 -9.87
CA PHE A 113 14.75 -11.72 -9.68
C PHE A 113 15.61 -12.61 -10.58
N ASP A 114 15.20 -13.88 -10.76
CA ASP A 114 15.95 -14.86 -11.56
C ASP A 114 15.76 -14.65 -13.06
N SER A 115 14.51 -14.42 -13.50
CA SER A 115 14.23 -14.19 -14.93
C SER A 115 14.55 -12.77 -15.38
N VAL A 116 14.71 -11.83 -14.44
CA VAL A 116 14.98 -10.41 -14.71
C VAL A 116 13.85 -9.78 -15.55
N GLU A 117 12.61 -10.08 -15.16
CA GLU A 117 11.40 -9.61 -15.84
C GLU A 117 10.50 -8.82 -14.91
N LEU A 118 9.82 -7.82 -15.46
CA LEU A 118 8.87 -6.99 -14.73
C LEU A 118 7.56 -7.77 -14.55
N HIS A 119 7.18 -8.03 -13.30
CA HIS A 119 5.93 -8.69 -12.92
C HIS A 119 4.76 -7.70 -12.88
N GLY A 120 4.97 -6.53 -12.27
CA GLY A 120 3.91 -5.55 -12.10
C GLY A 120 4.42 -4.18 -11.70
N THR A 121 3.58 -3.16 -11.90
CA THR A 121 3.88 -1.78 -11.51
C THR A 121 2.67 -1.13 -10.85
N MET A 122 2.96 -0.13 -10.02
CA MET A 122 1.97 0.75 -9.41
C MET A 122 2.56 2.14 -9.33
N LYS A 123 1.74 3.17 -9.56
CA LYS A 123 2.14 4.57 -9.44
C LYS A 123 1.47 5.19 -8.20
N SER A 124 2.26 5.91 -7.39
CA SER A 124 1.77 6.71 -6.26
C SER A 124 0.73 7.74 -6.70
N TYR A 125 -0.11 8.20 -5.76
CA TYR A 125 -1.10 9.23 -6.05
C TYR A 125 -0.40 10.55 -6.40
N PHE A 126 0.64 10.90 -5.64
CA PHE A 126 1.54 12.00 -5.92
C PHE A 126 2.94 11.71 -5.36
N GLY A 127 3.96 12.43 -5.86
CA GLY A 127 5.33 12.35 -5.34
C GLY A 127 6.03 10.99 -5.54
N GLY A 128 7.21 10.85 -4.94
CA GLY A 128 8.01 9.63 -4.92
C GLY A 128 7.53 8.60 -3.91
N LEU A 129 7.88 7.32 -4.12
CA LEU A 129 7.72 6.27 -3.11
C LEU A 129 9.05 6.08 -2.38
N LEU A 130 9.00 6.01 -1.05
CA LEU A 130 10.18 6.08 -0.19
C LEU A 130 10.54 4.72 0.43
N CYS A 131 9.54 3.92 0.77
CA CYS A 131 9.75 2.64 1.45
C CYS A 131 8.79 1.56 0.96
N VAL A 132 9.19 0.29 1.12
CA VAL A 132 8.41 -0.87 0.68
C VAL A 132 8.64 -2.09 1.57
N CYS A 133 7.59 -2.86 1.84
CA CYS A 133 7.69 -4.16 2.50
C CYS A 133 6.68 -5.17 1.94
N TRP A 134 7.03 -6.46 2.07
CA TRP A 134 6.16 -7.58 1.71
C TRP A 134 5.39 -8.08 2.93
N SER A 135 4.18 -8.58 2.70
CA SER A 135 3.48 -9.41 3.68
C SER A 135 4.26 -10.69 3.96
N PRO A 136 4.11 -11.31 5.15
CA PRO A 136 4.86 -12.51 5.51
C PRO A 136 4.66 -13.69 4.55
N ASP A 137 3.49 -13.76 3.90
CA ASP A 137 3.13 -14.78 2.91
C ASP A 137 3.39 -14.36 1.45
N GLY A 138 3.95 -13.16 1.24
CA GLY A 138 4.29 -12.64 -0.09
C GLY A 138 3.11 -12.24 -0.98
N LYS A 139 1.87 -12.24 -0.46
CA LYS A 139 0.67 -11.91 -1.27
C LYS A 139 0.43 -10.41 -1.45
N TYR A 140 0.94 -9.59 -0.54
CA TYR A 140 0.71 -8.16 -0.53
C TYR A 140 2.01 -7.38 -0.36
N LEU A 141 2.02 -6.18 -0.92
CA LEU A 141 3.05 -5.18 -0.75
C LEU A 141 2.44 -3.94 -0.11
N VAL A 142 3.17 -3.31 0.80
CA VAL A 142 2.85 -1.99 1.34
C VAL A 142 3.96 -1.03 0.95
N THR A 143 3.59 0.16 0.49
CA THR A 143 4.52 1.25 0.18
C THR A 143 4.16 2.51 0.94
N GLY A 144 5.16 3.27 1.39
CA GLY A 144 5.00 4.62 1.93
C GLY A 144 5.60 5.67 1.01
N GLY A 145 4.96 6.83 0.88
CA GLY A 145 5.34 7.86 -0.11
C GLY A 145 5.47 9.29 0.42
N GLU A 146 5.79 10.19 -0.50
CA GLU A 146 5.81 11.65 -0.31
C GLU A 146 4.42 12.30 -0.31
N ASP A 147 3.38 11.53 -0.59
CA ASP A 147 1.97 11.91 -0.52
C ASP A 147 1.33 11.65 0.87
N ASP A 148 2.16 11.32 1.87
CA ASP A 148 1.80 11.00 3.25
C ASP A 148 0.95 9.73 3.41
N LEU A 149 0.79 8.95 2.33
CA LEU A 149 -0.04 7.76 2.30
C LEU A 149 0.79 6.49 2.49
N VAL A 150 0.15 5.48 3.07
CA VAL A 150 0.51 4.08 2.83
C VAL A 150 -0.39 3.54 1.72
N THR A 151 0.15 2.75 0.80
CA THR A 151 -0.62 2.09 -0.27
C THR A 151 -0.42 0.59 -0.19
N VAL A 152 -1.50 -0.17 -0.29
CA VAL A 152 -1.49 -1.63 -0.28
C VAL A 152 -1.75 -2.14 -1.69
N TRP A 153 -0.89 -3.03 -2.16
CA TRP A 153 -0.91 -3.58 -3.51
C TRP A 153 -0.94 -5.11 -3.46
N SER A 154 -1.87 -5.72 -4.19
CA SER A 154 -2.00 -7.17 -4.31
C SER A 154 -1.03 -7.70 -5.36
N PHE A 155 -0.18 -8.65 -4.96
CA PHE A 155 0.82 -9.25 -5.84
C PHE A 155 0.19 -10.13 -6.93
N VAL A 156 -0.85 -10.88 -6.56
CA VAL A 156 -1.55 -11.80 -7.48
C VAL A 156 -2.42 -11.03 -8.47
N ASP A 157 -3.17 -10.01 -8.00
CA ASP A 157 -4.07 -9.25 -8.85
C ASP A 157 -3.35 -8.13 -9.63
N GLY A 158 -2.15 -7.76 -9.22
CA GLY A 158 -1.38 -6.68 -9.83
C GLY A 158 -2.00 -5.28 -9.65
N ARG A 159 -2.79 -5.05 -8.59
CA ARG A 159 -3.57 -3.80 -8.40
C ARG A 159 -3.52 -3.26 -6.98
N VAL A 160 -3.81 -1.96 -6.85
CA VAL A 160 -4.03 -1.30 -5.55
C VAL A 160 -5.33 -1.82 -4.92
N ILE A 161 -5.28 -2.22 -3.65
CA ILE A 161 -6.45 -2.72 -2.92
C ILE A 161 -6.90 -1.77 -1.81
N ALA A 162 -6.02 -0.93 -1.28
CA ALA A 162 -6.36 0.07 -0.28
C ALA A 162 -5.29 1.16 -0.20
N ARG A 163 -5.66 2.32 0.36
CA ARG A 163 -4.73 3.37 0.79
C ARG A 163 -5.01 3.73 2.24
N GLY A 164 -4.00 4.09 3.02
CA GLY A 164 -4.17 4.55 4.39
C GLY A 164 -3.76 6.00 4.54
N HIS A 165 -4.63 6.81 5.16
CA HIS A 165 -4.35 8.20 5.49
C HIS A 165 -4.24 8.34 7.00
N GLY A 166 -3.15 8.94 7.49
CA GLY A 166 -2.92 9.09 8.93
C GLY A 166 -1.62 9.80 9.29
N HIS A 167 -0.60 9.72 8.45
CA HIS A 167 0.60 10.53 8.59
C HIS A 167 0.36 11.98 8.15
N LYS A 168 1.14 12.90 8.70
CA LYS A 168 1.10 14.35 8.40
C LYS A 168 2.33 14.84 7.63
N SER A 169 3.15 13.89 7.20
CA SER A 169 4.38 14.10 6.43
C SER A 169 4.79 12.76 5.83
N TRP A 170 5.89 12.76 5.09
CA TRP A 170 6.35 11.63 4.30
C TRP A 170 6.54 10.36 5.14
N VAL A 171 6.12 9.23 4.60
CA VAL A 171 6.25 7.93 5.26
C VAL A 171 7.66 7.40 5.06
N SER A 172 8.40 7.20 6.16
CA SER A 172 9.82 6.83 6.12
C SER A 172 10.04 5.32 6.05
N VAL A 173 9.25 4.53 6.79
CA VAL A 173 9.39 3.06 6.87
C VAL A 173 8.01 2.43 7.00
N VAL A 174 7.82 1.29 6.34
CA VAL A 174 6.66 0.40 6.46
C VAL A 174 7.12 -1.01 6.77
N ALA A 175 6.39 -1.75 7.62
CA ALA A 175 6.72 -3.13 7.95
C ALA A 175 5.47 -3.93 8.34
N PHE A 176 5.34 -5.16 7.85
CA PHE A 176 4.34 -6.09 8.37
C PHE A 176 4.77 -6.64 9.73
N ASP A 177 3.79 -6.93 10.58
CA ASP A 177 3.98 -7.60 11.85
C ASP A 177 3.62 -9.09 11.72
N PRO A 178 4.61 -9.98 11.55
CA PRO A 178 4.33 -11.41 11.38
C PRO A 178 3.77 -12.06 12.65
N TYR A 179 3.94 -11.44 13.82
CA TYR A 179 3.55 -12.03 15.11
C TYR A 179 2.09 -11.74 15.50
N THR A 180 1.42 -10.85 14.77
CA THR A 180 -0.01 -10.55 14.98
C THR A 180 -0.85 -10.67 13.72
N THR A 181 -0.28 -11.30 12.69
CA THR A 181 -0.96 -11.63 11.44
C THR A 181 -1.50 -13.06 11.53
N SER A 182 -2.77 -13.26 11.16
CA SER A 182 -3.37 -14.60 11.06
C SER A 182 -3.49 -15.00 9.59
N VAL A 183 -2.40 -15.51 9.01
CA VAL A 183 -2.44 -16.23 7.73
C VAL A 183 -2.45 -17.72 8.06
N GLU A 184 -3.48 -18.47 7.68
CA GLU A 184 -3.34 -19.92 7.62
C GLU A 184 -2.32 -20.24 6.52
N GLU A 185 -1.25 -20.97 6.86
CA GLU A 185 -0.39 -21.61 5.87
C GLU A 185 -1.25 -22.59 5.07
N GLY A 186 -1.83 -22.11 3.99
CA GLY A 186 -2.56 -22.97 3.06
C GLY A 186 -1.56 -23.84 2.33
N ASP A 187 -1.58 -25.15 2.62
CA ASP A 187 -1.06 -26.17 1.70
C ASP A 187 -1.61 -25.91 0.29
N PRO A 188 -0.84 -26.19 -0.78
CA PRO A 188 -1.31 -26.01 -2.14
C PRO A 188 -2.58 -26.83 -2.32
N MET A 189 -3.67 -26.13 -2.63
CA MET A 189 -5.00 -26.68 -2.82
C MET A 189 -4.93 -27.77 -3.91
N GLU A 190 -4.78 -29.04 -3.51
CA GLU A 190 -4.93 -30.17 -4.42
C GLU A 190 -6.38 -30.15 -4.87
N PHE A 191 -6.55 -29.77 -6.15
CA PHE A 191 -7.80 -29.91 -6.86
C PHE A 191 -8.11 -31.40 -6.94
N SER A 192 -8.84 -31.93 -5.94
CA SER A 192 -9.38 -33.28 -5.96
C SER A 192 -10.45 -33.33 -7.04
N GLY A 193 -10.00 -33.48 -8.28
CA GLY A 193 -10.82 -33.89 -9.42
C GLY A 193 -11.28 -35.31 -9.15
N SER A 194 -12.52 -35.46 -8.68
CA SER A 194 -13.19 -36.75 -8.66
C SER A 194 -13.75 -36.99 -10.06
N ASP A 195 -13.00 -37.76 -10.84
CA ASP A 195 -13.44 -38.21 -12.16
C ASP A 195 -13.06 -39.68 -12.30
N GLU A 196 -13.82 -40.56 -11.63
CA GLU A 196 -13.80 -42.01 -11.92
C GLU A 196 -15.20 -42.61 -11.75
N ASP A 197 -15.95 -42.66 -12.86
CA ASP A 197 -17.00 -43.64 -13.09
C ASP A 197 -16.82 -44.24 -14.49
N PHE A 198 -16.98 -45.56 -14.60
CA PHE A 198 -16.93 -46.46 -15.78
C PHE A 198 -15.60 -47.13 -16.20
N GLN A 199 -15.32 -48.34 -15.66
CA GLN A 199 -15.59 -49.59 -16.38
C GLN A 199 -15.32 -50.86 -15.54
N ASP A 200 -16.40 -51.65 -15.37
CA ASP A 200 -16.41 -53.07 -15.01
C ASP A 200 -15.57 -53.93 -15.99
N LEU A 201 -14.78 -54.88 -15.47
CA LEU A 201 -14.94 -56.31 -15.78
C LEU A 201 -14.04 -57.21 -14.89
N LEU A 202 -14.70 -57.93 -13.96
CA LEU A 202 -14.52 -59.33 -13.56
C LEU A 202 -13.08 -59.88 -13.31
N HIS A 203 -12.79 -60.33 -12.07
CA HIS A 203 -12.79 -61.76 -11.68
C HIS A 203 -12.30 -62.01 -10.23
N PHE A 204 -13.23 -62.55 -9.42
CA PHE A 204 -13.14 -63.59 -8.37
C PHE A 204 -12.10 -63.58 -7.25
N GLY A 205 -12.63 -63.64 -6.01
CA GLY A 205 -11.96 -64.29 -4.87
C GLY A 205 -12.52 -63.87 -3.51
N ARG A 206 -13.48 -64.65 -2.97
CA ARG A 206 -14.10 -64.49 -1.64
C ARG A 206 -13.06 -64.47 -0.51
N ASP A 207 -13.26 -63.60 0.48
CA ASP A 207 -13.52 -64.05 1.85
C ASP A 207 -14.25 -62.98 2.68
N ARG A 208 -15.15 -63.48 3.53
CA ARG A 208 -16.26 -62.77 4.17
C ARG A 208 -16.09 -62.90 5.68
N ALA A 209 -15.79 -61.81 6.39
CA ALA A 209 -16.22 -61.61 7.78
C ALA A 209 -15.94 -60.17 8.30
N ASN A 210 -17.03 -59.50 8.65
CA ASN A 210 -17.19 -58.61 9.81
C ASN A 210 -16.29 -57.36 9.96
N SER A 211 -16.83 -56.19 9.59
CA SER A 211 -17.36 -55.26 10.60
C SER A 211 -18.25 -54.19 9.95
N THR A 212 -19.40 -53.99 10.58
CA THR A 212 -20.47 -53.07 10.19
C THR A 212 -20.12 -51.64 10.58
N GLN A 213 -20.40 -50.73 9.65
CA GLN A 213 -20.49 -49.28 9.84
C GLN A 213 -21.42 -48.88 10.99
N SER A 214 -21.03 -47.85 11.73
CA SER A 214 -21.88 -46.71 12.11
C SER A 214 -20.97 -45.58 12.59
N ARG A 215 -20.69 -44.57 11.76
CA ARG A 215 -21.48 -43.33 11.69
C ARG A 215 -22.10 -42.95 13.03
N LEU A 216 -21.36 -42.19 13.85
CA LEU A 216 -21.93 -41.20 14.74
C LEU A 216 -20.98 -40.00 14.80
N SER A 217 -21.36 -39.02 14.00
CA SER A 217 -20.96 -37.63 14.01
C SER A 217 -20.88 -37.05 15.43
N LYS A 218 -19.67 -36.70 15.88
CA LYS A 218 -19.48 -35.56 16.80
C LYS A 218 -19.40 -34.27 15.98
N ARG A 219 -20.51 -33.93 15.32
CA ARG A 219 -20.80 -32.58 14.86
C ARG A 219 -21.82 -32.03 15.84
N ASN A 220 -21.32 -31.39 16.90
CA ASN A 220 -22.00 -30.38 17.70
C ASN A 220 -21.03 -29.87 18.76
N SER A 221 -20.10 -29.02 18.33
CA SER A 221 -19.60 -27.93 19.16
C SER A 221 -19.82 -26.65 18.35
N THR A 222 -20.88 -25.94 18.68
CA THR A 222 -21.05 -24.54 18.34
C THR A 222 -20.02 -23.74 19.14
N GLU A 223 -18.79 -23.64 18.64
CA GLU A 223 -17.75 -22.78 19.21
C GLU A 223 -16.90 -22.18 18.08
N SER A 224 -16.88 -20.84 18.06
CA SER A 224 -16.09 -19.90 17.25
C SER A 224 -16.06 -20.09 15.73
N ARG A 225 -16.61 -19.10 15.01
CA ARG A 225 -16.37 -18.84 13.58
C ARG A 225 -14.86 -18.89 13.26
N PRO A 226 -14.44 -19.35 12.07
CA PRO A 226 -13.03 -19.35 11.68
C PRO A 226 -12.51 -17.90 11.64
N VAL A 227 -11.26 -17.73 12.08
CA VAL A 227 -10.57 -16.45 12.24
C VAL A 227 -10.53 -15.72 10.90
N SER A 228 -11.08 -14.50 10.84
CA SER A 228 -10.97 -13.63 9.67
C SER A 228 -9.49 -13.38 9.38
N VAL A 229 -9.04 -13.58 8.13
CA VAL A 229 -7.67 -13.21 7.73
C VAL A 229 -7.44 -11.75 8.08
N THR A 230 -6.45 -11.50 8.94
CA THR A 230 -6.02 -10.14 9.28
C THR A 230 -4.51 -10.04 9.16
N TYR A 231 -4.06 -9.06 8.37
CA TYR A 231 -2.67 -8.65 8.36
C TYR A 231 -2.53 -7.39 9.20
N ARG A 232 -1.53 -7.38 10.08
CA ARG A 232 -1.10 -6.15 10.75
C ARG A 232 0.15 -5.62 10.10
N PHE A 233 0.17 -4.33 9.82
CA PHE A 233 1.40 -3.64 9.44
C PHE A 233 1.49 -2.31 10.17
N GLY A 234 2.71 -1.78 10.27
CA GLY A 234 2.99 -0.49 10.84
C GLY A 234 3.69 0.42 9.84
N SER A 235 3.61 1.72 10.10
CA SER A 235 4.36 2.73 9.38
C SER A 235 4.85 3.81 10.33
N VAL A 236 6.04 4.35 10.04
CA VAL A 236 6.58 5.51 10.76
C VAL A 236 6.95 6.61 9.76
N GLY A 237 6.74 7.86 10.15
CA GLY A 237 6.89 9.00 9.25
C GLY A 237 7.88 10.07 9.73
N GLN A 238 8.14 11.02 8.83
CA GLN A 238 8.87 12.24 9.15
C GLN A 238 8.11 13.15 10.11
N ASP A 239 6.81 12.91 10.26
CA ASP A 239 5.94 13.53 11.25
C ASP A 239 6.15 13.03 12.68
N THR A 240 7.13 12.14 12.90
CA THR A 240 7.50 11.56 14.21
C THR A 240 6.44 10.63 14.81
N GLN A 241 5.48 10.18 13.97
CA GLN A 241 4.38 9.34 14.39
C GLN A 241 4.58 7.88 13.98
N LEU A 242 4.10 6.97 14.83
CA LEU A 242 3.86 5.56 14.52
C LEU A 242 2.37 5.37 14.24
N CYS A 243 2.07 4.73 13.12
CA CYS A 243 0.74 4.25 12.75
C CYS A 243 0.72 2.72 12.72
N LEU A 244 -0.34 2.09 13.21
CA LEU A 244 -0.62 0.66 13.01
C LEU A 244 -1.93 0.51 12.22
N TRP A 245 -1.96 -0.49 11.34
CA TRP A 245 -3.03 -0.70 10.37
C TRP A 245 -3.39 -2.17 10.35
N ASP A 246 -4.68 -2.46 10.19
CA ASP A 246 -5.18 -3.81 9.93
C ASP A 246 -5.73 -3.91 8.51
N LEU A 247 -5.46 -5.03 7.86
CA LEU A 247 -6.08 -5.45 6.60
C LEU A 247 -6.93 -6.67 6.86
N THR A 248 -8.24 -6.47 6.90
CA THR A 248 -9.27 -7.48 7.16
C THR A 248 -9.92 -7.96 5.87
N GLU A 249 -10.65 -9.07 5.93
CA GLU A 249 -11.27 -9.71 4.76
C GLU A 249 -12.21 -8.81 3.97
N ASP A 250 -12.91 -7.88 4.61
CA ASP A 250 -13.80 -6.92 3.95
C ASP A 250 -13.05 -5.94 3.04
N ILE A 251 -11.81 -5.60 3.40
CA ILE A 251 -10.91 -4.78 2.58
C ILE A 251 -10.29 -5.62 1.47
N LEU A 252 -9.83 -6.83 1.80
CA LEU A 252 -9.14 -7.72 0.87
C LEU A 252 -10.10 -8.32 -0.18
N PHE A 253 -11.34 -8.61 0.21
CA PHE A 253 -12.34 -9.34 -0.57
C PHE A 253 -13.73 -8.65 -0.53
N PRO A 254 -13.85 -7.41 -1.05
CA PRO A 254 -15.08 -6.61 -0.94
C PRO A 254 -16.31 -7.24 -1.65
N HIS A 255 -16.09 -8.26 -2.49
CA HIS A 255 -17.14 -8.93 -3.27
C HIS A 255 -17.57 -10.30 -2.72
N GLN A 256 -17.05 -10.75 -1.56
CA GLN A 256 -17.57 -11.98 -0.96
C GLN A 256 -18.94 -11.72 -0.31
N PRO A 257 -19.95 -12.59 -0.54
CA PRO A 257 -21.24 -12.43 0.10
C PRO A 257 -21.06 -12.63 1.60
N LEU A 258 -21.19 -11.54 2.37
CA LEU A 258 -21.28 -11.61 3.82
C LEU A 258 -22.37 -12.63 4.17
N SER A 259 -21.99 -13.72 4.82
CA SER A 259 -22.91 -14.76 5.25
C SER A 259 -23.90 -14.15 6.24
N ARG A 260 -25.07 -13.71 5.75
CA ARG A 260 -26.15 -13.22 6.61
C ARG A 260 -26.53 -14.36 7.54
N ALA A 261 -26.23 -14.20 8.82
CA ALA A 261 -26.79 -15.04 9.88
C ALA A 261 -28.32 -14.98 9.74
N ARG A 262 -28.90 -16.08 9.31
CA ARG A 262 -30.33 -16.24 9.15
C ARG A 262 -30.94 -16.22 10.55
N THR A 263 -31.48 -15.08 10.97
CA THR A 263 -32.36 -15.02 12.13
C THR A 263 -33.59 -15.85 11.79
N HIS A 264 -33.64 -17.09 12.27
CA HIS A 264 -34.85 -17.90 12.21
C HIS A 264 -35.88 -17.25 13.13
N THR A 265 -36.76 -16.42 12.57
CA THR A 265 -38.04 -16.10 13.20
C THR A 265 -38.93 -17.33 13.08
N ASN A 266 -39.13 -18.03 14.19
CA ASN A 266 -40.13 -19.09 14.30
C ASN A 266 -41.52 -18.47 14.15
N VAL A 267 -42.13 -18.63 12.97
CA VAL A 267 -43.57 -18.43 12.80
C VAL A 267 -44.22 -19.81 13.01
N MET A 268 -44.93 -19.96 14.11
CA MET A 268 -45.71 -21.16 14.40
C MET A 268 -46.86 -21.27 13.37
N ASN A 269 -46.86 -22.35 12.60
CA ASN A 269 -47.99 -22.73 11.75
C ASN A 269 -49.19 -23.08 12.64
N ALA A 270 -50.24 -22.26 12.57
CA ALA A 270 -51.56 -22.63 13.07
C ALA A 270 -52.35 -23.36 11.98
N THR A 271 -52.85 -24.51 12.38
CA THR A 271 -53.79 -25.44 11.74
C THR A 271 -54.93 -24.80 10.95
N SER A 272 -55.16 -25.34 9.76
CA SER A 272 -56.36 -25.16 8.93
C SER A 272 -57.58 -25.92 9.50
N PRO A 273 -58.80 -25.46 9.15
CA PRO A 273 -59.90 -26.38 8.90
C PRO A 273 -60.65 -26.08 7.57
N PRO A 274 -61.48 -27.01 7.06
CA PRO A 274 -61.85 -27.07 5.65
C PRO A 274 -63.24 -26.50 5.31
N ALA A 275 -63.34 -26.11 4.03
CA ALA A 275 -64.46 -26.12 3.06
C ALA A 275 -65.92 -25.84 3.50
N GLY A 276 -66.53 -24.86 2.82
CA GLY A 276 -67.97 -24.65 2.69
C GLY A 276 -68.28 -23.66 1.55
N SER A 277 -69.30 -23.95 0.75
CA SER A 277 -69.47 -23.55 -0.65
C SER A 277 -70.45 -22.37 -0.91
N THR A 278 -70.40 -21.88 -2.16
CA THR A 278 -71.44 -21.22 -3.02
C THR A 278 -71.70 -19.71 -2.94
N GLY A 279 -71.73 -19.06 -4.13
CA GLY A 279 -72.61 -17.90 -4.40
C GLY A 279 -72.07 -16.74 -5.27
N ASN A 280 -72.27 -16.83 -6.59
CA ASN A 280 -72.17 -15.84 -7.70
C ASN A 280 -72.23 -14.31 -7.43
N SER A 281 -71.45 -13.51 -8.20
CA SER A 281 -71.95 -12.56 -9.23
C SER A 281 -70.89 -11.57 -9.78
N VAL A 282 -70.62 -11.71 -11.09
CA VAL A 282 -70.25 -10.77 -12.17
C VAL A 282 -70.03 -9.26 -11.88
N THR A 283 -68.89 -8.68 -12.34
CA THR A 283 -68.75 -7.62 -13.39
C THR A 283 -67.32 -7.05 -13.50
N THR A 284 -66.96 -6.59 -14.70
CA THR A 284 -65.63 -6.34 -15.30
C THR A 284 -65.06 -4.90 -15.05
N PRO A 285 -64.04 -4.40 -15.79
CA PRO A 285 -62.61 -4.43 -15.45
C PRO A 285 -61.98 -3.02 -15.28
N GLY A 286 -60.87 -2.89 -14.55
CA GLY A 286 -60.19 -1.60 -14.42
C GLY A 286 -58.74 -1.69 -13.96
N SER A 287 -57.84 -1.26 -14.84
CA SER A 287 -56.40 -1.05 -14.64
C SER A 287 -56.11 -0.06 -13.49
N SER A 288 -55.17 -0.37 -12.59
CA SER A 288 -54.51 0.65 -11.76
C SER A 288 -53.10 0.26 -11.31
N ALA A 289 -52.14 1.06 -11.78
CA ALA A 289 -50.75 1.16 -11.37
C ALA A 289 -50.58 1.61 -9.89
N PRO A 290 -49.39 1.46 -9.27
CA PRO A 290 -49.20 1.72 -7.85
C PRO A 290 -49.11 3.24 -7.53
N PRO A 291 -49.40 3.65 -6.28
CA PRO A 291 -49.44 5.06 -5.89
C PRO A 291 -48.03 5.62 -5.56
N PRO A 292 -47.77 6.92 -5.80
CA PRO A 292 -46.56 7.59 -5.32
C PRO A 292 -46.75 8.20 -3.92
N LEU A 293 -45.63 8.29 -3.19
CA LEU A 293 -45.49 8.88 -1.85
C LEU A 293 -45.66 10.41 -1.87
N PRO A 294 -46.22 11.04 -0.81
CA PRO A 294 -46.41 12.48 -0.78
C PRO A 294 -45.17 13.23 -0.25
N ARG A 295 -44.77 14.28 -0.97
CA ARG A 295 -44.02 15.44 -0.46
C ARG A 295 -45.04 16.53 -0.11
N SER A 296 -44.84 17.25 1.00
CA SER A 296 -45.12 18.70 1.17
C SER A 296 -44.89 19.13 2.62
N ASN A 297 -44.17 20.24 2.84
CA ASN A 297 -44.74 21.41 3.53
C ASN A 297 -43.75 22.58 3.55
N SER A 298 -44.20 23.71 3.01
CA SER A 298 -43.52 25.00 3.06
C SER A 298 -44.55 26.12 3.34
N LEU A 299 -44.22 26.94 4.34
CA LEU A 299 -44.61 28.34 4.62
C LEU A 299 -46.08 28.65 5.01
N PRO A 300 -46.27 29.76 5.76
CA PRO A 300 -46.63 31.02 5.07
C PRO A 300 -45.93 32.30 5.59
N HIS A 301 -45.96 33.32 4.73
CA HIS A 301 -45.56 34.72 4.91
C HIS A 301 -46.71 35.58 5.49
N SER A 302 -46.38 36.71 6.12
CA SER A 302 -47.25 37.90 6.15
C SER A 302 -46.43 39.19 6.04
N THR A 303 -46.88 40.05 5.15
CA THR A 303 -46.36 41.38 4.75
C THR A 303 -47.04 42.52 5.52
N VAL A 304 -46.42 43.72 5.59
CA VAL A 304 -46.97 45.03 5.15
C VAL A 304 -45.97 46.20 5.45
N SER A 305 -45.89 47.09 4.44
CA SER A 305 -45.29 48.43 4.18
C SER A 305 -45.46 49.54 5.27
N SER A 306 -44.93 50.78 5.25
CA SER A 306 -43.95 51.64 4.52
C SER A 306 -44.04 53.08 5.12
N ALA A 307 -42.99 53.92 4.98
CA ALA A 307 -42.88 55.40 5.16
C ALA A 307 -42.87 55.98 6.60
N GLY A 308 -42.17 57.07 6.97
CA GLY A 308 -41.21 57.97 6.34
C GLY A 308 -40.88 59.18 7.25
N SER A 309 -39.64 59.68 7.19
CA SER A 309 -39.11 61.04 7.50
C SER A 309 -38.81 61.57 8.95
N LYS A 310 -37.51 61.92 9.11
CA LYS A 310 -36.83 63.14 9.69
C LYS A 310 -36.61 63.36 11.22
N SER A 311 -35.32 63.67 11.51
CA SER A 311 -34.67 64.46 12.61
C SER A 311 -34.80 63.96 14.06
N SER A 312 -33.83 64.04 15.00
CA SER A 312 -32.45 64.54 15.08
C SER A 312 -31.90 64.26 16.50
N VAL A 313 -30.56 64.21 16.65
CA VAL A 313 -29.71 64.49 17.85
C VAL A 313 -29.31 63.34 18.81
N ALA A 314 -27.98 63.17 18.85
CA ALA A 314 -27.00 62.86 19.92
C ALA A 314 -26.84 61.48 20.60
N ASP A 315 -25.57 61.06 20.50
CA ASP A 315 -24.65 60.47 21.48
C ASP A 315 -24.74 59.01 21.94
N GLY A 316 -23.55 58.40 21.91
CA GLY A 316 -23.20 57.26 22.75
C GLY A 316 -22.44 56.16 22.02
N ALA A 317 -21.11 56.15 22.18
CA ALA A 317 -20.16 55.08 21.83
C ALA A 317 -20.65 53.66 22.29
N ILE A 318 -20.18 52.51 21.81
CA ILE A 318 -18.79 52.04 21.67
C ILE A 318 -18.76 50.75 20.80
N ALA A 319 -17.73 50.66 19.94
CA ALA A 319 -17.02 49.48 19.40
C ALA A 319 -17.77 48.25 18.83
N SER A 320 -17.72 48.18 17.49
CA SER A 320 -17.71 46.96 16.65
C SER A 320 -16.40 46.16 16.83
N GLY A 321 -16.19 44.96 16.32
CA GLY A 321 -16.91 44.18 15.31
C GLY A 321 -16.11 42.94 14.95
N VAL A 322 -16.82 41.94 14.44
CA VAL A 322 -16.32 40.65 13.98
C VAL A 322 -16.27 40.65 12.45
N SER A 323 -15.24 40.00 11.91
CA SER A 323 -15.21 39.30 10.61
C SER A 323 -15.08 40.05 9.27
N LYS A 324 -14.04 39.60 8.56
CA LYS A 324 -14.02 39.07 7.18
C LYS A 324 -13.55 39.97 6.01
N PHE A 325 -12.52 39.40 5.35
CA PHE A 325 -12.15 39.38 3.93
C PHE A 325 -12.05 40.70 3.14
N ALA A 326 -10.86 40.92 2.57
CA ALA A 326 -10.68 41.69 1.35
C ALA A 326 -9.53 41.11 0.51
N THR A 327 -9.88 40.58 -0.64
CA THR A 327 -9.03 40.49 -1.86
C THR A 327 -8.73 41.90 -2.36
N LEU A 328 -7.47 42.23 -2.61
CA LEU A 328 -7.12 43.38 -3.46
C LEU A 328 -5.92 43.12 -4.37
N SER A 329 -6.14 43.53 -5.60
CA SER A 329 -5.32 43.53 -6.79
C SER A 329 -4.16 44.53 -6.75
N LEU A 330 -3.09 44.14 -7.45
CA LEU A 330 -1.86 44.86 -7.78
C LEU A 330 -2.07 46.32 -8.21
N HIS A 331 -1.30 47.23 -7.62
CA HIS A 331 -0.86 48.47 -8.26
C HIS A 331 0.63 48.70 -7.94
N ASP A 332 1.41 48.86 -9.00
CA ASP A 332 2.84 49.12 -9.04
C ASP A 332 3.11 50.61 -8.76
N ARG A 333 4.09 50.93 -7.91
CA ARG A 333 4.86 52.19 -7.97
C ARG A 333 6.17 52.13 -7.17
N LYS A 334 7.23 52.10 -7.96
CA LYS A 334 8.68 52.27 -7.76
C LYS A 334 9.09 53.60 -7.05
N ASP A 335 9.96 53.56 -6.03
CA ASP A 335 11.40 53.98 -6.08
C ASP A 335 12.14 53.94 -4.71
N ARG A 336 13.48 53.96 -4.79
CA ARG A 336 14.59 53.55 -3.90
C ARG A 336 14.83 54.32 -2.58
N HIS A 337 15.29 53.64 -1.49
CA HIS A 337 16.69 53.64 -0.99
C HIS A 337 16.93 52.70 0.22
N HIS A 338 18.20 52.35 0.43
CA HIS A 338 18.83 51.26 1.21
C HIS A 338 18.56 51.13 2.72
N GLU A 339 18.41 49.87 3.20
CA GLU A 339 19.21 49.31 4.32
C GLU A 339 19.22 47.77 4.25
N LYS A 340 20.36 47.15 4.59
CA LYS A 340 20.63 45.70 4.51
C LYS A 340 20.19 45.02 5.81
N ASP A 341 19.55 43.85 5.75
CA ASP A 341 20.21 42.60 6.16
C ASP A 341 19.38 41.30 5.98
N HIS A 342 20.14 40.28 5.58
CA HIS A 342 19.98 38.82 5.65
C HIS A 342 18.63 38.14 5.31
N LYS A 343 18.45 37.81 4.02
CA LYS A 343 17.60 36.68 3.58
C LYS A 343 18.47 35.55 2.99
N ARG A 344 18.35 34.34 3.55
CA ARG A 344 18.76 33.08 2.93
C ARG A 344 17.83 32.82 1.73
N ASN A 345 18.33 33.05 0.52
CA ASN A 345 17.67 32.60 -0.70
C ASN A 345 18.26 31.26 -1.12
N HIS A 346 17.44 30.21 -1.13
CA HIS A 346 17.69 29.04 -1.97
C HIS A 346 17.34 29.43 -3.41
N SER A 347 18.36 29.74 -4.21
CA SER A 347 18.21 29.86 -5.66
C SER A 347 18.55 28.54 -6.32
N MET A 348 17.58 27.94 -6.99
CA MET A 348 17.76 26.80 -7.89
C MET A 348 18.66 27.23 -9.05
N GLY A 349 19.92 26.82 -9.02
CA GLY A 349 20.87 26.97 -10.11
C GLY A 349 20.65 25.90 -11.17
N HIS A 350 20.05 26.30 -12.29
CA HIS A 350 19.99 25.53 -13.52
C HIS A 350 21.39 25.45 -14.13
N VAL A 351 22.09 24.33 -13.95
CA VAL A 351 23.42 24.10 -14.56
C VAL A 351 23.25 23.27 -15.83
N SER A 352 23.26 23.96 -16.98
CA SER A 352 23.46 23.35 -18.30
C SER A 352 24.91 22.89 -18.43
N SER A 353 25.16 21.60 -18.23
CA SER A 353 26.42 20.97 -18.66
C SER A 353 26.22 20.32 -20.02
N LYS A 354 26.77 20.95 -21.07
CA LYS A 354 27.01 20.29 -22.35
C LYS A 354 28.25 19.41 -22.18
N SER A 355 28.03 18.09 -22.07
CA SER A 355 29.07 17.08 -22.26
C SER A 355 28.60 16.10 -23.32
N SER A 356 29.39 15.97 -24.37
CA SER A 356 29.13 15.09 -25.50
C SER A 356 29.67 13.71 -25.16
N ASP A 357 28.78 12.79 -24.79
CA ASP A 357 29.03 11.35 -24.87
C ASP A 357 27.76 10.67 -25.36
N ARG A 358 27.81 10.18 -26.60
CA ARG A 358 26.74 9.39 -27.22
C ARG A 358 26.76 8.00 -26.60
N LEU A 359 25.93 7.76 -25.60
CA LEU A 359 25.49 6.43 -25.19
C LEU A 359 23.96 6.38 -25.29
N ASN A 360 23.46 5.28 -25.85
CA ASN A 360 22.07 5.03 -26.20
C ASN A 360 21.10 5.46 -25.09
N LEU A 361 20.38 6.54 -25.35
CA LEU A 361 19.28 7.02 -24.54
C LEU A 361 18.15 5.98 -24.65
N VAL A 362 17.80 5.36 -23.53
CA VAL A 362 16.49 4.74 -23.36
C VAL A 362 15.43 5.77 -23.80
N PRO A 363 14.43 5.40 -24.61
CA PRO A 363 13.39 6.34 -25.01
C PRO A 363 12.75 6.96 -23.76
N ARG A 364 12.95 8.25 -23.58
CA ARG A 364 12.40 9.05 -22.48
C ARG A 364 10.91 9.25 -22.69
N THR A 365 10.09 8.27 -22.33
CA THR A 365 8.66 8.47 -22.17
C THR A 365 8.42 8.99 -20.75
N ARG A 366 8.43 10.31 -20.58
CA ARG A 366 7.95 10.93 -19.36
C ARG A 366 6.46 10.59 -19.25
N THR A 367 6.10 9.58 -18.46
CA THR A 367 4.71 9.29 -18.11
C THR A 367 4.17 10.51 -17.36
N ASP A 368 3.26 11.22 -18.02
CA ASP A 368 2.62 12.41 -17.47
C ASP A 368 1.75 11.98 -16.27
N PRO A 369 2.01 12.47 -15.04
CA PRO A 369 1.25 12.06 -13.86
C PRO A 369 -0.24 12.35 -13.99
N ALA A 370 -0.64 13.34 -14.80
CA ALA A 370 -2.05 13.61 -15.09
C ALA A 370 -2.72 12.51 -15.93
N LYS A 371 -1.93 11.72 -16.67
CA LYS A 371 -2.43 10.61 -17.50
C LYS A 371 -2.54 9.28 -16.76
N THR A 372 -1.85 9.13 -15.63
CA THR A 372 -1.87 7.89 -14.84
C THR A 372 -2.95 7.88 -13.76
N LEU A 373 -3.42 9.04 -13.31
CA LEU A 373 -4.47 9.12 -12.28
C LEU A 373 -5.83 8.63 -12.81
N GLY A 374 -6.48 7.75 -12.06
CA GLY A 374 -7.73 7.10 -12.46
C GLY A 374 -7.54 5.96 -13.46
N THR A 375 -6.31 5.49 -13.64
CA THR A 375 -6.01 4.24 -14.33
C THR A 375 -5.88 3.09 -13.32
N PRO A 376 -5.91 1.82 -13.77
CA PRO A 376 -5.64 0.69 -12.88
C PRO A 376 -4.28 0.77 -12.14
N LEU A 377 -3.28 1.45 -12.73
CA LEU A 377 -1.95 1.64 -12.12
C LEU A 377 -1.94 2.67 -10.98
N CYS A 378 -2.87 3.62 -11.01
CA CYS A 378 -3.08 4.61 -9.95
C CYS A 378 -4.58 4.98 -9.88
N PRO A 379 -5.40 4.15 -9.20
CA PRO A 379 -6.83 4.40 -9.07
C PRO A 379 -7.09 5.71 -8.32
N ARG A 380 -8.27 6.33 -8.52
CA ARG A 380 -8.63 7.52 -7.75
C ARG A 380 -8.83 7.18 -6.27
N MET A 381 -8.90 8.19 -5.42
CA MET A 381 -9.14 7.98 -4.00
C MET A 381 -10.53 7.37 -3.73
N GLU A 382 -11.52 7.71 -4.57
CA GLU A 382 -12.89 7.20 -4.50
C GLU A 382 -13.04 5.75 -4.99
N ASP A 383 -12.05 5.24 -5.74
CA ASP A 383 -12.10 3.90 -6.34
C ASP A 383 -11.52 2.79 -5.44
N VAL A 384 -10.81 3.17 -4.37
CA VAL A 384 -10.16 2.23 -3.44
C VAL A 384 -10.53 2.54 -1.99
N PRO A 385 -10.70 1.52 -1.14
CA PRO A 385 -10.87 1.71 0.30
C PRO A 385 -9.79 2.59 0.93
N LEU A 386 -10.22 3.49 1.82
CA LEU A 386 -9.34 4.32 2.64
C LEU A 386 -9.28 3.76 4.06
N LEU A 387 -8.11 3.29 4.47
CA LEU A 387 -7.82 2.76 5.79
C LEU A 387 -7.61 3.90 6.78
N GLU A 388 -8.12 3.70 7.98
CA GLU A 388 -7.80 4.50 9.14
C GLU A 388 -6.82 3.75 10.04
N PRO A 389 -5.83 4.42 10.64
CA PRO A 389 -4.88 3.76 11.53
C PRO A 389 -5.56 3.41 12.87
N LEU A 390 -5.29 2.21 13.39
CA LEU A 390 -5.74 1.76 14.71
C LEU A 390 -5.18 2.66 15.82
N ILE A 391 -3.91 3.03 15.66
CA ILE A 391 -3.23 4.01 16.49
C ILE A 391 -2.46 4.95 15.55
N CYS A 392 -2.42 6.23 15.90
CA CYS A 392 -1.52 7.21 15.32
C CYS A 392 -0.95 8.01 16.49
N LYS A 393 0.31 7.75 16.85
CA LYS A 393 0.94 8.30 18.06
C LYS A 393 2.29 8.92 17.74
N LYS A 394 2.49 10.17 18.19
CA LYS A 394 3.83 10.78 18.24
C LYS A 394 4.67 10.04 19.27
N ILE A 395 5.80 9.50 18.85
CA ILE A 395 6.69 8.69 19.71
C ILE A 395 8.14 9.19 19.74
N ALA A 396 8.45 10.24 18.98
CA ALA A 396 9.80 10.83 18.93
C ALA A 396 9.75 12.37 18.81
N HIS A 397 10.88 13.01 19.14
CA HIS A 397 11.09 14.44 18.93
C HIS A 397 11.48 14.74 17.48
N GLU A 398 12.28 13.87 16.88
CA GLU A 398 12.75 13.94 15.50
C GLU A 398 12.18 12.84 14.61
N ARG A 399 12.35 12.99 13.28
CA ARG A 399 11.83 12.05 12.28
C ARG A 399 12.23 10.60 12.56
N LEU A 400 11.28 9.69 12.40
CA LEU A 400 11.50 8.26 12.58
C LEU A 400 12.13 7.65 11.32
N THR A 401 13.04 6.70 11.52
CA THR A 401 13.86 6.09 10.47
C THR A 401 13.93 4.57 10.57
N VAL A 402 13.42 3.97 11.65
CA VAL A 402 13.41 2.51 11.85
C VAL A 402 12.07 2.09 12.42
N LEU A 403 11.54 0.99 11.88
CA LEU A 403 10.42 0.23 12.42
C LEU A 403 10.70 -1.25 12.17
N ILE A 404 10.78 -2.05 13.23
CA ILE A 404 11.03 -3.49 13.17
C ILE A 404 10.07 -4.19 14.14
N PHE A 405 9.38 -5.22 13.65
CA PHE A 405 8.57 -6.10 14.49
C PHE A 405 9.38 -7.34 14.85
N LEU A 406 9.54 -7.58 16.15
CA LEU A 406 10.17 -8.78 16.72
C LEU A 406 9.13 -9.55 17.55
N GLU A 407 9.48 -10.77 17.97
CA GLU A 407 8.56 -11.66 18.68
C GLU A 407 8.07 -11.04 20.00
N ASP A 408 8.97 -10.41 20.74
CA ASP A 408 8.68 -9.91 22.08
C ASP A 408 8.44 -8.40 22.12
N CYS A 409 8.80 -7.67 21.06
CA CYS A 409 8.77 -6.22 21.05
C CYS A 409 8.67 -5.62 19.64
N VAL A 410 8.35 -4.33 19.62
CA VAL A 410 8.52 -3.46 18.44
C VAL A 410 9.74 -2.58 18.68
N VAL A 411 10.59 -2.40 17.69
CA VAL A 411 11.76 -1.51 17.75
C VAL A 411 11.53 -0.32 16.83
N THR A 412 11.74 0.88 17.36
CA THR A 412 11.70 2.12 16.58
C THR A 412 12.94 2.96 16.82
N ALA A 413 13.40 3.72 15.84
CA ALA A 413 14.48 4.68 16.04
C ALA A 413 14.23 6.00 15.32
N CYS A 414 14.79 7.08 15.87
CA CYS A 414 14.69 8.42 15.31
C CYS A 414 16.05 8.95 14.86
N GLN A 415 16.02 10.08 14.14
CA GLN A 415 17.21 10.75 13.59
C GLN A 415 18.24 11.20 14.66
N GLU A 416 17.81 11.38 15.92
CA GLU A 416 18.70 11.69 17.05
C GLU A 416 19.58 10.50 17.47
N GLY A 417 19.27 9.30 17.00
CA GLY A 417 20.02 8.08 17.31
C GLY A 417 19.48 7.27 18.49
N PHE A 418 18.34 7.65 19.06
CA PHE A 418 17.68 6.83 20.08
C PHE A 418 17.00 5.61 19.45
N VAL A 419 17.31 4.43 19.97
CA VAL A 419 16.65 3.16 19.62
C VAL A 419 15.76 2.75 20.79
N CYS A 420 14.45 2.78 20.56
CA CYS A 420 13.44 2.46 21.55
C CYS A 420 12.90 1.04 21.33
N THR A 421 12.67 0.33 22.44
CA THR A 421 12.06 -1.00 22.46
C THR A 421 10.70 -0.93 23.15
N TRP A 422 9.65 -1.39 22.48
CA TRP A 422 8.27 -1.39 22.96
C TRP A 422 7.85 -2.83 23.20
N GLY A 423 7.83 -3.26 24.47
CA GLY A 423 7.45 -4.63 24.82
C GLY A 423 6.01 -4.95 24.40
N ARG A 424 5.80 -6.12 23.79
CA ARG A 424 4.46 -6.59 23.47
C ARG A 424 3.70 -6.97 24.74
N PRO A 425 2.35 -6.87 24.72
CA PRO A 425 1.54 -7.32 25.84
C PRO A 425 1.87 -8.77 26.24
N GLY A 426 2.16 -9.00 27.52
CA GLY A 426 2.47 -10.33 28.05
C GLY A 426 3.91 -10.83 27.84
N LYS A 427 4.77 -10.13 27.10
CA LYS A 427 6.17 -10.53 26.84
C LYS A 427 7.22 -9.84 27.74
N GLY A 428 6.80 -8.90 28.59
CA GLY A 428 7.71 -8.09 29.42
C GLY A 428 8.22 -8.73 30.72
N VAL A 429 7.65 -9.86 31.15
CA VAL A 429 8.06 -10.57 32.38
C VAL A 429 7.99 -12.07 32.14
N SER A 430 9.13 -12.76 32.13
CA SER A 430 9.19 -14.23 32.18
C SER A 430 9.30 -14.66 33.65
N LEU A 431 8.25 -15.26 34.18
CA LEU A 431 8.32 -15.98 35.45
C LEU A 431 8.75 -17.41 35.13
N ASN A 432 10.03 -17.74 35.36
CA ASN A 432 10.48 -19.12 35.36
C ASN A 432 10.05 -19.77 36.69
N PRO A 433 9.36 -20.92 36.67
CA PRO A 433 8.92 -21.63 37.87
C PRO A 433 10.07 -22.23 38.70
#